data_AF-A0A7S2ZM28-F1
#
_entry.id   AF-A0A7S2ZM28-F1
#
_cell.length_a   1.000
_cell.length_b   1.000
_cell.length_c   1.000
_cell.angle_alpha   90.00
_cell.angle_beta   90.00
_cell.angle_gamma   90.00
#
_symmetry.space_group_name_H-M   'P 1'
#
loop_
_entity.id
_entity.type
_entity.pdbx_description
1 polymer ?
#
loop_
_entity_poly.entity_id
_entity_poly.type
_entity_poly.pdbx_seq_one_letter_code
_entity_poly.pdbx_strand_id
1 'polypeptide(L)'
;TQPRYEIHSPAIRNASLLEDLRACLQRDPLKRPSIPQLLRSRFLFPDQRVVAAGDETGSRARGVNAQGEVSRDMLSSILEQLRSMNVNIPAKVLNDPALIDELLSRL
;
A
#
# COMPACT_ATOMS: atom_id res chain seq x y z
N THR A 1 8.65 -38.92 4.23
CA THR A 1 7.88 -38.16 5.24
C THR A 1 7.73 -36.73 4.76
N GLN A 2 6.51 -36.31 4.40
CA GLN A 2 6.24 -34.94 3.92
C GLN A 2 6.11 -34.02 5.13
N PRO A 3 6.99 -33.01 5.33
CA PRO A 3 6.82 -32.06 6.41
C PRO A 3 5.56 -31.23 6.15
N ARG A 4 4.54 -31.41 7.01
CA ARG A 4 3.37 -30.55 7.04
C ARG A 4 3.76 -29.25 7.73
N TYR A 5 4.07 -28.23 6.95
CA TYR A 5 4.21 -26.88 7.47
C TYR A 5 2.80 -26.34 7.76
N GLU A 6 2.42 -26.30 9.03
CA GLU A 6 1.22 -25.56 9.45
C GLU A 6 1.57 -24.08 9.48
N ILE A 7 1.11 -23.34 8.47
CA ILE A 7 1.25 -21.89 8.42
C ILE A 7 0.24 -21.30 9.41
N HIS A 8 0.68 -21.03 10.63
CA HIS A 8 -0.10 -20.27 11.60
C HIS A 8 -0.12 -18.79 11.20
N SER A 9 -1.15 -18.39 10.46
CA SER A 9 -1.43 -16.97 10.23
C SER A 9 -1.98 -16.36 11.53
N PRO A 10 -1.43 -15.23 12.01
CA PRO A 10 -2.02 -14.55 13.17
C PRO A 10 -3.47 -14.18 12.86
N ALA A 11 -4.35 -14.32 13.85
CA ALA A 11 -5.76 -13.95 13.70
C ALA A 11 -5.86 -12.52 13.15
N ILE A 12 -6.66 -12.34 12.10
CA ILE A 12 -6.86 -11.05 11.45
C ILE A 12 -7.45 -10.09 12.49
N ARG A 13 -6.60 -9.22 13.06
CA ARG A 13 -6.99 -8.33 14.15
C ARG A 13 -7.94 -7.22 13.71
N ASN A 14 -8.01 -6.93 12.41
CA ASN A 14 -8.83 -5.87 11.87
C ASN A 14 -9.44 -6.29 10.52
N ALA A 15 -10.65 -6.88 10.57
CA ALA A 15 -11.36 -7.33 9.38
C ALA A 15 -11.65 -6.18 8.39
N SER A 16 -11.94 -4.98 8.91
CA SER A 16 -12.18 -3.78 8.08
C SER A 16 -10.95 -3.42 7.25
N LEU A 17 -9.74 -3.41 7.85
CA LEU A 17 -8.50 -3.18 7.09
C LEU A 17 -8.32 -4.20 5.97
N LEU A 18 -8.58 -5.48 6.25
CA LEU A 18 -8.40 -6.53 5.26
C LEU A 18 -9.39 -6.40 4.10
N GLU A 19 -10.63 -5.99 4.38
CA GLU A 19 -11.63 -5.68 3.36
C GLU A 19 -11.20 -4.51 2.48
N ASP A 20 -10.69 -3.42 3.08
CA ASP A 20 -10.18 -2.27 2.34
C ASP A 20 -8.98 -2.65 1.46
N LEU A 21 -8.03 -3.42 1.99
CA LEU A 21 -6.89 -3.92 1.21
C LEU A 21 -7.33 -4.79 0.04
N ARG A 22 -8.30 -5.69 0.25
CA ARG A 22 -8.87 -6.52 -0.82
C ARG A 22 -9.58 -5.69 -1.89
N ALA A 23 -10.25 -4.62 -1.49
CA ALA A 23 -10.91 -3.70 -2.43
C ALA A 23 -9.88 -2.90 -3.24
N CYS A 24 -8.83 -2.38 -2.61
CA CYS A 24 -7.76 -1.64 -3.30
C CYS A 24 -6.95 -2.50 -4.28
N LEU A 25 -6.74 -3.77 -3.94
CA LEU A 25 -5.95 -4.72 -4.75
C LEU A 25 -6.79 -5.53 -5.76
N GLN A 26 -8.01 -5.10 -6.06
CA GLN A 26 -8.84 -5.76 -7.09
C GLN A 26 -8.12 -5.80 -8.44
N ARG A 27 -8.12 -6.97 -9.11
CA ARG A 27 -7.49 -7.12 -10.44
C ARG A 27 -8.18 -6.23 -11.49
N ASP A 28 -9.50 -6.18 -11.43
CA ASP A 28 -10.32 -5.33 -12.29
C ASP A 28 -10.27 -3.87 -11.79
N PRO A 29 -9.71 -2.92 -12.58
CA PRO A 29 -9.58 -1.53 -12.17
C PRO A 29 -10.92 -0.83 -11.98
N LEU A 30 -11.98 -1.26 -12.67
CA LEU A 30 -13.31 -0.64 -12.56
C LEU A 30 -14.02 -1.03 -11.25
N LYS A 31 -13.57 -2.10 -10.61
CA LYS A 31 -14.07 -2.55 -9.30
C LYS A 31 -13.26 -2.00 -8.13
N ARG A 32 -12.13 -1.34 -8.40
CA ARG A 32 -11.34 -0.70 -7.33
C ARG A 32 -12.10 0.51 -6.78
N PRO A 33 -12.08 0.73 -5.47
CA PRO A 33 -12.64 1.94 -4.90
C PRO A 33 -11.84 3.15 -5.41
N SER A 34 -12.56 4.22 -5.73
CA SER A 34 -11.96 5.54 -5.93
C SER A 34 -11.37 6.06 -4.61
N ILE A 35 -10.45 7.02 -4.70
CA ILE A 35 -9.85 7.65 -3.52
C ILE A 35 -10.95 8.18 -2.56
N PRO A 36 -11.99 8.93 -3.01
CA PRO A 36 -13.05 9.38 -2.11
C PRO A 36 -13.85 8.26 -1.44
N GLN A 37 -13.99 7.09 -2.08
CA GLN A 37 -14.64 5.93 -1.46
C GLN A 37 -13.75 5.30 -0.39
N LEU A 38 -12.44 5.22 -0.65
CA LEU A 38 -11.46 4.70 0.30
C LEU A 38 -11.35 5.59 1.54
N LEU A 39 -11.39 6.92 1.38
CA LEU A 39 -11.37 7.87 2.51
C LEU A 39 -12.63 7.76 3.41
N ARG A 40 -13.68 7.07 2.98
CA ARG A 40 -14.86 6.78 3.82
C ARG A 40 -14.68 5.53 4.67
N SER A 41 -13.61 4.76 4.47
CA SER A 41 -13.29 3.60 5.29
C SER A 41 -13.14 4.00 6.76
N ARG A 42 -13.77 3.20 7.64
CA ARG A 42 -13.62 3.31 9.10
C ARG A 42 -12.19 3.06 9.57
N PHE A 43 -11.41 2.29 8.80
CA PHE A 43 -10.02 2.03 9.14
C PHE A 43 -9.15 3.26 8.93
N LEU A 44 -9.30 3.94 7.79
CA LEU A 44 -8.50 5.13 7.47
C LEU A 44 -8.98 6.38 8.21
N PHE A 45 -10.30 6.48 8.46
CA PHE A 45 -10.92 7.61 9.16
C PHE A 45 -11.95 7.12 10.19
N PRO A 46 -11.50 6.62 11.36
CA PRO A 46 -12.39 6.13 12.41
C PRO A 46 -13.30 7.23 13.00
N ASP A 47 -12.88 8.50 12.96
CA ASP A 47 -13.64 9.65 13.44
C ASP A 47 -14.08 10.56 12.28
N GLN A 48 -15.17 10.19 11.61
CA GLN A 48 -15.75 10.94 10.48
C GLN A 48 -16.42 12.27 10.88
N ARG A 49 -16.01 12.90 11.99
CA ARG A 49 -16.56 14.18 12.48
C ARG A 49 -15.71 15.41 12.15
N VAL A 50 -14.50 15.27 11.60
CA VAL A 50 -13.56 16.40 11.47
C VAL A 50 -13.24 16.80 10.03
N VAL A 51 -13.52 15.97 9.03
CA VAL A 51 -13.01 16.20 7.66
C VAL A 51 -14.04 16.93 6.77
N ALA A 52 -14.44 18.13 7.18
CA ALA A 52 -15.16 19.08 6.31
C ALA A 52 -14.36 20.37 6.04
N ALA A 53 -13.17 20.52 6.62
CA ALA A 53 -12.27 21.61 6.32
C ALA A 53 -11.01 21.04 5.68
N GLY A 54 -10.67 21.51 4.49
CA GLY A 54 -9.41 21.20 3.84
C GLY A 54 -8.27 21.63 4.75
N ASP A 55 -7.51 20.66 5.24
CA ASP A 55 -6.25 20.91 5.90
C ASP A 55 -5.26 19.83 5.50
N GLU A 56 -4.11 20.30 5.04
CA GLU A 56 -2.98 19.59 4.44
C GLU A 56 -2.15 18.84 5.48
N THR A 57 -2.83 18.24 6.47
CA THR A 57 -2.15 17.63 7.61
C THR A 57 -1.92 16.16 7.31
N GLY A 58 -0.75 15.89 6.72
CA GLY A 58 -0.20 14.55 6.55
C GLY A 58 -0.32 13.74 7.84
N SER A 59 -1.24 12.77 7.82
CA SER A 59 -1.41 11.81 8.90
C SER A 59 -0.20 10.87 8.88
N ARG A 60 0.84 11.28 9.61
CA ARG A 60 2.09 10.56 9.82
C ARG A 60 1.74 9.29 10.59
N ALA A 61 1.49 8.20 9.86
CA ALA A 61 1.28 6.88 10.41
C ALA A 61 2.53 6.47 11.21
N ARG A 62 2.51 6.72 12.52
CA ARG A 62 3.44 6.10 13.48
C ARG A 62 3.07 4.63 13.57
N GLY A 63 3.71 3.82 12.74
CA GLY A 63 3.41 2.39 12.66
C GLY A 63 4.35 1.61 11.75
N VAL A 64 5.64 1.94 11.72
CA VAL A 64 6.66 1.01 11.23
C VAL A 64 7.58 0.79 12.42
N ASN A 65 7.49 -0.40 13.03
CA ASN A 65 8.59 -1.08 13.73
C ASN A 65 8.09 -2.43 14.25
N ALA A 66 8.30 -3.46 13.41
CA ALA A 66 8.75 -4.79 13.80
C ALA A 66 9.08 -5.58 12.51
N GLN A 67 10.32 -5.46 12.02
CA GLN A 67 10.93 -6.35 11.00
C GLN A 67 10.43 -6.26 9.54
N GLY A 68 10.04 -5.08 9.05
CA GLY A 68 9.81 -4.85 7.62
C GLY A 68 10.96 -4.06 7.00
N GLU A 69 12.12 -4.68 6.75
CA GLU A 69 13.18 -4.03 5.98
C GLU A 69 12.69 -3.86 4.53
N VAL A 70 12.60 -2.61 4.06
CA VAL A 70 12.32 -2.34 2.64
C VAL A 70 13.57 -2.71 1.86
N SER A 71 13.51 -3.82 1.12
CA SER A 71 14.64 -4.30 0.33
C SER A 71 14.63 -3.73 -1.09
N ARG A 72 15.82 -3.71 -1.71
CA ARG A 72 15.99 -3.35 -3.13
C ARG A 72 15.13 -4.22 -4.04
N ASP A 73 15.03 -5.51 -3.74
CA ASP A 73 14.26 -6.48 -4.53
C ASP A 73 12.75 -6.21 -4.45
N MET A 74 12.26 -5.84 -3.26
CA MET A 74 10.86 -5.46 -3.07
C MET A 74 10.51 -4.21 -3.89
N LEU A 75 11.34 -3.16 -3.83
CA LEU A 75 11.13 -1.94 -4.60
C LEU A 75 11.22 -2.21 -6.11
N SER A 76 12.15 -3.05 -6.54
CA SER A 76 12.30 -3.45 -7.95
C SER A 76 11.04 -4.15 -8.47
N SER A 77 10.48 -5.09 -7.69
CA SER A 77 9.26 -5.80 -8.04
C SER A 77 8.04 -4.86 -8.14
N ILE A 78 7.92 -3.90 -7.21
CA ILE A 78 6.85 -2.90 -7.24
C ILE A 78 6.97 -2.01 -8.49
N LEU A 79 8.17 -1.53 -8.82
CA LEU A 79 8.38 -0.70 -10.01
C LEU A 79 8.07 -1.46 -11.31
N GLU A 80 8.43 -2.74 -11.38
CA GLU A 80 8.07 -3.60 -12.51
C GLU A 80 6.55 -3.78 -12.64
N GLN A 81 5.85 -4.03 -11.53
CA GLN A 81 4.39 -4.10 -11.51
C GLN A 81 3.76 -2.77 -11.96
N LEU A 82 4.27 -1.64 -11.48
CA LEU A 82 3.80 -0.32 -11.90
C LEU A 82 3.99 -0.09 -13.40
N ARG A 83 5.13 -0.49 -13.99
CA ARG A 83 5.34 -0.43 -15.45
C ARG A 83 4.34 -1.29 -16.23
N SER A 84 3.93 -2.43 -15.67
CA SER A 84 2.95 -3.33 -16.29
C SER A 84 1.51 -2.80 -16.20
N MET A 85 1.24 -1.95 -15.19
CA MET A 85 -0.02 -1.24 -15.07
C MET A 85 0.02 -0.03 -16.02
N ASN A 86 -1.06 0.23 -16.74
CA ASN A 86 -1.17 1.39 -17.65
C ASN A 86 -1.29 2.71 -16.85
N VAL A 87 -0.31 3.00 -16.00
CA VAL A 87 -0.22 4.17 -15.13
C VAL A 87 0.41 5.32 -15.91
N ASN A 88 -0.10 6.53 -15.71
CA ASN A 88 0.45 7.73 -16.31
C ASN A 88 1.69 8.22 -15.56
N ILE A 89 2.74 7.39 -15.54
CA ILE A 89 4.05 7.76 -14.99
C ILE A 89 5.03 7.85 -16.16
N PRO A 90 5.80 8.95 -16.29
CA PRO A 90 6.77 9.08 -17.37
C PRO A 90 7.75 7.90 -17.37
N ALA A 91 7.88 7.22 -18.51
CA ALA A 91 8.80 6.09 -18.66
C ALA A 91 10.25 6.46 -18.28
N LYS A 92 10.64 7.72 -18.48
CA LYS A 92 11.96 8.25 -18.07
C LYS A 92 12.20 8.13 -16.56
N VAL A 93 11.16 8.30 -15.74
CA VAL A 93 11.24 8.21 -14.28
C VAL A 93 11.26 6.75 -13.83
N LEU A 94 10.34 5.92 -14.35
CA LEU A 94 10.26 4.51 -13.98
C LEU A 94 11.50 3.70 -14.41
N ASN A 95 12.23 4.16 -15.42
CA ASN A 95 13.43 3.49 -15.93
C ASN A 95 14.74 4.13 -15.41
N ASP A 96 14.66 5.13 -14.52
CA ASP A 96 15.84 5.72 -13.93
C ASP A 96 16.51 4.70 -12.98
N PRO A 97 17.76 4.27 -13.25
CA PRO A 97 18.47 3.33 -12.39
C PRO A 97 18.74 3.88 -10.98
N ALA A 98 18.82 5.20 -10.81
CA ALA A 98 19.08 5.85 -9.52
C ALA A 98 17.83 5.95 -8.63
N LEU A 99 16.63 5.73 -9.19
CA LEU A 99 15.37 5.89 -8.46
C LEU A 99 15.29 4.99 -7.22
N ILE A 100 15.76 3.75 -7.32
CA ILE A 100 15.70 2.81 -6.20
C ILE A 100 16.64 3.27 -5.08
N ASP A 101 17.84 3.73 -5.42
CA ASP A 101 18.80 4.24 -4.45
C ASP A 101 18.28 5.52 -3.79
N GLU A 102 17.57 6.38 -4.54
CA GLU A 102 16.88 7.55 -3.99
C GLU A 102 15.76 7.14 -3.02
N LEU A 103 14.90 6.18 -3.39
CA LEU A 103 13.79 5.72 -2.55
C LEU A 103 14.29 5.10 -1.24
N LEU A 104 15.35 4.28 -1.30
CA LEU A 104 15.98 3.71 -0.12
C LEU A 104 16.59 4.78 0.79
N SER A 105 17.16 5.86 0.23
CA SER A 105 17.74 6.95 1.02
C SER A 105 16.74 7.80 1.81
N ARG A 106 15.45 7.71 1.46
CA ARG A 106 14.36 8.50 2.07
C ARG A 106 13.60 7.74 3.18
N LEU A 107 13.90 6.46 3.39
CA LEU A 107 13.29 5.59 4.39
C LEU A 107 14.13 5.57 5.68
#